data_AF-A0A1V4EH75-F1
#
_entry.id   AF-A0A1V4EH75-F1
#
_cell.length_a   1.000
_cell.length_b   1.000
_cell.length_c   1.000
_cell.angle_alpha   90.00
_cell.angle_beta   90.00
_cell.angle_gamma   90.00
#
_symmetry.space_group_name_H-M   'P 1'
#
loop_
_entity.id
_entity.type
_entity.pdbx_description
1 polymer ?
#
loop_
_entity_poly.entity_id
_entity_poly.type
_entity_poly.pdbx_seq_one_letter_code
_entity_poly.pdbx_strand_id
1 'polypeptide(L)'
;MTAAPSPLSETALDELADAIATGATVAGLGESTRFAHETFGVRDELFRRLVRRHGFRALALQDDASVGAMLDAYVTGGAGTAASALESAWRPWRTAEMAAALDWIRAFNQDHPDDPIRILGVKPAQARPADYDAVLEHVRRAAPHRLAELASHLEPIRTAHEIDEHVQRARGLHPGRPFAEHARDALAIVGHLPGDAVLPRMRLIVDFHERSVAGRDDYAGDAQTWAETITDHQRRTSHRVAYWDGIAHTSASPTTLGLAPQRGPQPTVGGVLRRHYGEGYVSVAIGFHHGDLGVATVPEPAPDWLDSRLGAADRPVHWLDLRAGEPRRRWDGPAKVRVISGVYDPSRDAAEHLAIASLPEAFDVLVHLRQVSPVRRLPA
;
A
#
# COMPACT_ATOMS: atom_id res chain seq x y z
N MET A 1 17.85 -9.57 10.22
CA MET A 1 16.78 -9.45 11.25
C MET A 1 15.83 -10.62 11.09
N THR A 2 15.21 -11.13 12.16
CA THR A 2 14.26 -12.26 12.06
C THR A 2 12.92 -11.79 11.49
N ALA A 3 12.32 -12.60 10.61
CA ALA A 3 11.00 -12.35 10.05
C ALA A 3 9.93 -12.20 11.15
N ALA A 4 8.85 -11.50 10.87
CA ALA A 4 7.70 -11.43 11.76
C ALA A 4 7.07 -12.83 11.87
N PRO A 5 6.97 -13.44 13.07
CA PRO A 5 6.32 -14.74 13.22
C PRO A 5 4.84 -14.65 12.81
N SER A 6 4.42 -15.60 11.97
CA SER A 6 3.00 -15.80 11.68
C SER A 6 2.36 -16.68 12.76
N PRO A 7 1.15 -16.36 13.25
CA PRO A 7 0.43 -17.22 14.19
C PRO A 7 -0.22 -18.44 13.51
N LEU A 8 -0.19 -18.53 12.17
CA LEU A 8 -0.59 -19.72 11.44
C LEU A 8 0.50 -20.80 11.54
N SER A 9 0.10 -22.07 11.63
CA SER A 9 1.04 -23.19 11.54
C SER A 9 1.63 -23.28 10.12
N GLU A 10 2.81 -23.90 10.01
CA GLU A 10 3.46 -24.16 8.73
C GLU A 10 2.52 -24.87 7.73
N THR A 11 1.80 -25.89 8.20
CA THR A 11 0.81 -26.61 7.39
C THR A 11 -0.34 -25.71 6.93
N ALA A 12 -0.87 -24.86 7.82
CA ALA A 12 -1.96 -23.95 7.44
C ALA A 12 -1.49 -22.90 6.43
N LEU A 13 -0.25 -22.41 6.54
CA LEU A 13 0.32 -21.48 5.57
C LEU A 13 0.56 -22.16 4.21
N ASP A 14 0.98 -23.42 4.20
CA ASP A 14 1.13 -24.20 2.96
C ASP A 14 -0.23 -24.44 2.29
N GLU A 15 -1.25 -24.88 3.04
CA GLU A 15 -2.61 -25.06 2.52
C GLU A 15 -3.20 -23.76 1.97
N LEU A 16 -2.98 -22.65 2.68
CA LEU A 16 -3.43 -21.33 2.28
C LEU A 16 -2.71 -20.85 1.01
N ALA A 17 -1.40 -21.07 0.92
CA ALA A 17 -0.63 -20.74 -0.28
C ALA A 17 -1.06 -21.60 -1.48
N ASP A 18 -1.29 -22.91 -1.29
CA ASP A 18 -1.80 -23.81 -2.32
C ASP A 18 -3.18 -23.34 -2.81
N ALA A 19 -4.07 -22.95 -1.89
CA ALA A 19 -5.39 -22.40 -2.20
C ALA A 19 -5.26 -21.11 -3.03
N ILE A 20 -4.44 -20.15 -2.59
CA ILE A 20 -4.23 -18.88 -3.31
C ILE A 20 -3.63 -19.15 -4.70
N ALA A 21 -2.64 -20.03 -4.78
CA ALA A 21 -1.92 -20.31 -6.02
C ALA A 21 -2.74 -21.09 -7.05
N THR A 22 -3.83 -21.73 -6.66
CA THR A 22 -4.72 -22.42 -7.60
C THR A 22 -5.35 -21.40 -8.55
N GLY A 23 -4.82 -21.30 -9.77
CA GLY A 23 -5.30 -20.41 -10.84
C GLY A 23 -4.73 -18.98 -10.83
N ALA A 24 -4.13 -18.50 -9.74
CA ALA A 24 -3.71 -17.10 -9.63
C ALA A 24 -2.53 -16.73 -10.55
N THR A 25 -2.77 -15.88 -11.54
CA THR A 25 -1.69 -15.15 -12.24
C THR A 25 -1.23 -13.96 -11.39
N VAL A 26 -2.17 -13.30 -10.72
CA VAL A 26 -1.91 -12.21 -9.77
C VAL A 26 -2.62 -12.50 -8.46
N ALA A 27 -1.92 -12.35 -7.34
CA ALA A 27 -2.49 -12.51 -5.99
C ALA A 27 -2.39 -11.18 -5.23
N GLY A 28 -3.54 -10.55 -4.94
CA GLY A 28 -3.63 -9.37 -4.09
C GLY A 28 -3.66 -9.77 -2.61
N LEU A 29 -2.61 -9.42 -1.85
CA LEU A 29 -2.49 -9.69 -0.43
C LEU A 29 -2.74 -8.39 0.36
N GLY A 30 -4.01 -8.17 0.72
CA GLY A 30 -4.48 -6.94 1.35
C GLY A 30 -4.48 -7.02 2.87
N GLU A 31 -3.89 -6.04 3.53
CA GLU A 31 -4.01 -5.89 4.99
C GLU A 31 -5.10 -4.87 5.37
N SER A 32 -5.80 -5.11 6.48
CA SER A 32 -6.72 -4.13 7.04
C SER A 32 -6.03 -2.90 7.63
N THR A 33 -4.73 -3.00 7.96
CA THR A 33 -3.93 -1.88 8.47
C THR A 33 -2.45 -2.03 8.12
N ARG A 34 -1.70 -0.92 8.17
CA ARG A 34 -0.24 -0.90 7.94
C ARG A 34 0.58 -0.83 9.23
N PHE A 35 -0.08 -0.98 10.37
CA PHE A 35 0.53 -0.82 11.68
C PHE A 35 0.63 -2.13 12.46
N ALA A 36 0.07 -3.23 11.96
CA ALA A 36 0.03 -4.51 12.66
C ALA A 36 1.18 -5.42 12.25
N HIS A 37 1.90 -5.96 13.24
CA HIS A 37 3.04 -6.85 13.04
C HIS A 37 2.60 -8.21 12.48
N GLU A 38 1.50 -8.76 12.98
CA GLU A 38 1.02 -10.11 12.66
C GLU A 38 0.36 -10.18 11.28
N THR A 39 -0.37 -9.13 10.86
CA THR A 39 -0.90 -9.06 9.49
C THR A 39 0.24 -9.06 8.48
N PHE A 40 1.33 -8.34 8.81
CA PHE A 40 2.51 -8.28 7.95
C PHE A 40 3.18 -9.65 7.89
N GLY A 41 3.37 -10.30 9.05
CA GLY A 41 3.96 -11.63 9.14
C GLY A 41 3.20 -12.66 8.31
N VAL A 42 1.87 -12.68 8.37
CA VAL A 42 1.03 -13.54 7.52
C VAL A 42 1.28 -13.23 6.04
N ARG A 43 1.26 -11.95 5.63
CA ARG A 43 1.46 -11.56 4.23
C ARG A 43 2.84 -11.97 3.70
N ASP A 44 3.90 -11.73 4.48
CA ASP A 44 5.28 -12.09 4.14
C ASP A 44 5.42 -13.60 4.01
N GLU A 45 4.97 -14.37 5.00
CA GLU A 45 5.08 -15.84 4.99
C GLU A 45 4.25 -16.50 3.88
N LEU A 46 3.11 -15.93 3.50
CA LEU A 46 2.36 -16.35 2.32
C LEU A 46 3.13 -16.06 1.04
N PHE A 47 3.67 -14.85 0.88
CA PHE A 47 4.47 -14.51 -0.28
C PHE A 47 5.67 -15.44 -0.45
N ARG A 48 6.39 -15.75 0.63
CA ARG A 48 7.53 -16.69 0.60
C ARG A 48 7.14 -18.07 0.09
N ARG A 49 5.96 -18.58 0.48
CA ARG A 49 5.43 -19.87 -0.02
C ARG A 49 4.99 -19.79 -1.47
N LEU A 50 4.31 -18.70 -1.86
CA LEU A 50 3.95 -18.44 -3.25
C LEU A 50 5.19 -18.41 -4.17
N VAL A 51 6.30 -17.83 -3.71
CA VAL A 51 7.58 -17.86 -4.42
C VAL A 51 8.15 -19.28 -4.47
N ARG A 52 8.35 -19.92 -3.31
CA ARG A 52 9.09 -21.19 -3.19
C ARG A 52 8.37 -22.37 -3.83
N ARG A 53 7.04 -22.39 -3.79
CA ARG A 53 6.22 -23.55 -4.19
C ARG A 53 5.45 -23.31 -5.48
N HIS A 54 5.15 -22.05 -5.82
CA HIS A 54 4.18 -21.73 -6.87
C HIS A 54 4.73 -20.78 -7.95
N GLY A 55 6.02 -20.46 -7.95
CA GLY A 55 6.66 -19.74 -9.05
C GLY A 55 6.28 -18.26 -9.13
N PHE A 56 5.86 -17.63 -8.03
CA PHE A 56 5.77 -16.16 -7.99
C PHE A 56 7.17 -15.55 -8.05
N ARG A 57 7.33 -14.54 -8.92
CA ARG A 57 8.63 -13.88 -9.21
C ARG A 57 8.51 -12.36 -9.32
N ALA A 58 7.38 -11.80 -8.92
CA ALA A 58 7.19 -10.36 -8.87
C ALA A 58 6.43 -9.96 -7.61
N LEU A 59 6.91 -8.90 -6.95
CA LEU A 59 6.27 -8.25 -5.82
C LEU A 59 5.93 -6.80 -6.20
N ALA A 60 4.65 -6.55 -6.45
CA ALA A 60 4.11 -5.22 -6.66
C ALA A 60 3.75 -4.57 -5.32
N LEU A 61 4.24 -3.36 -5.07
CA LEU A 61 4.04 -2.61 -3.84
C LEU A 61 3.24 -1.34 -4.09
N GLN A 62 2.44 -0.95 -3.10
CA GLN A 62 1.84 0.40 -3.04
C GLN A 62 2.91 1.46 -2.77
N ASP A 63 3.67 1.80 -3.81
CA ASP A 63 4.67 2.86 -3.82
C ASP A 63 4.92 3.32 -5.27
N ASP A 64 5.68 4.39 -5.46
CA ASP A 64 6.01 4.89 -6.80
C ASP A 64 7.10 4.10 -7.51
N ALA A 65 7.07 4.15 -8.85
CA ALA A 65 7.98 3.42 -9.72
C ALA A 65 9.46 3.65 -9.38
N SER A 66 9.83 4.84 -8.88
CA SER A 66 11.21 5.15 -8.48
C SER A 66 11.58 4.42 -7.17
N VAL A 67 10.67 4.33 -6.19
CA VAL A 67 10.89 3.48 -5.00
C VAL A 67 10.99 2.02 -5.44
N GLY A 68 10.07 1.56 -6.29
CA GLY A 68 10.10 0.20 -6.82
C GLY A 68 11.45 -0.15 -7.44
N ALA A 69 12.00 0.74 -8.27
CA ALA A 69 13.31 0.55 -8.88
C ALA A 69 14.46 0.55 -7.86
N MET A 70 14.43 1.39 -6.83
CA MET A 70 15.44 1.37 -5.76
C MET A 70 15.42 0.08 -4.95
N LEU A 71 14.22 -0.41 -4.60
CA LEU A 71 14.04 -1.68 -3.89
C LEU A 71 14.44 -2.87 -4.77
N ASP A 72 14.08 -2.86 -6.06
CA ASP A 72 14.47 -3.89 -7.02
C ASP A 72 16.00 -3.94 -7.20
N ALA A 73 16.65 -2.77 -7.32
CA ALA A 73 18.11 -2.67 -7.37
C ALA A 73 18.75 -3.24 -6.10
N TYR A 74 18.18 -2.97 -4.91
CA TYR A 74 18.66 -3.57 -3.67
C TYR A 74 18.55 -5.10 -3.70
N VAL A 75 17.41 -5.68 -4.09
CA VAL A 75 17.25 -7.15 -4.03
C VAL A 75 17.96 -7.89 -5.16
N THR A 76 18.44 -7.19 -6.20
CA THR A 76 19.17 -7.77 -7.34
C THR A 76 20.69 -7.55 -7.27
N GLY A 77 21.22 -7.21 -6.09
CA GLY A 77 22.65 -7.16 -5.84
C GLY A 77 23.25 -5.75 -5.70
N GLY A 78 22.43 -4.71 -5.73
CA GLY A 78 22.86 -3.33 -5.45
C GLY A 78 23.54 -3.15 -4.09
N ALA A 79 24.27 -2.06 -3.92
CA ALA A 79 24.96 -1.77 -2.66
C ALA A 79 24.00 -1.34 -1.54
N GLY A 80 24.52 -1.27 -0.31
CA GLY A 80 23.78 -0.75 0.85
C GLY A 80 23.05 -1.84 1.65
N THR A 81 22.09 -1.40 2.45
CA THR A 81 21.27 -2.24 3.33
C THR A 81 19.79 -2.07 3.00
N ALA A 82 18.94 -2.98 3.47
CA ALA A 82 17.50 -2.83 3.33
C ALA A 82 16.98 -1.54 3.99
N ALA A 83 17.59 -1.11 5.11
CA ALA A 83 17.24 0.13 5.78
C ALA A 83 17.50 1.35 4.88
N SER A 84 18.69 1.43 4.26
CA SER A 84 19.01 2.53 3.33
C SER A 84 18.13 2.51 2.07
N ALA A 85 17.76 1.33 1.58
CA ALA A 85 16.84 1.21 0.44
C ALA A 85 15.42 1.70 0.77
N LEU A 86 15.01 1.61 2.05
CA LEU A 86 13.71 2.04 2.55
C LEU A 86 13.65 3.53 2.94
N GLU A 87 14.78 4.24 3.01
CA GLU A 87 14.81 5.68 3.39
C GLU A 87 13.91 6.54 2.52
N SER A 88 13.83 6.21 1.22
CA SER A 88 13.00 6.90 0.25
C SER A 88 11.65 6.22 -0.04
N ALA A 89 11.37 5.10 0.63
CA ALA A 89 10.09 4.41 0.53
C ALA A 89 9.01 5.16 1.31
N TRP A 90 7.75 4.92 0.97
CA TRP A 90 6.64 5.45 1.72
C TRP A 90 6.69 4.99 3.18
N ARG A 91 6.40 5.91 4.11
CA ARG A 91 6.67 5.74 5.55
C ARG A 91 6.11 4.45 6.16
N PRO A 92 4.91 3.95 5.79
CA PRO A 92 4.41 2.66 6.22
C PRO A 92 5.35 1.48 5.95
N TRP A 93 6.14 1.50 4.87
CA TRP A 93 7.11 0.45 4.55
C TRP A 93 8.41 0.54 5.34
N ARG A 94 8.67 1.64 6.07
CA ARG A 94 9.91 1.84 6.85
C ARG A 94 9.85 1.09 8.18
N THR A 95 9.86 -0.24 8.10
CA THR A 95 9.75 -1.14 9.25
C THR A 95 10.81 -2.23 9.22
N ALA A 96 11.09 -2.80 10.39
CA ALA A 96 11.94 -3.96 10.57
C ALA A 96 11.43 -5.17 9.76
N GLU A 97 10.11 -5.31 9.68
CA GLU A 97 9.46 -6.40 8.98
C GLU A 97 9.69 -6.31 7.46
N MET A 98 9.52 -5.12 6.88
CA MET A 98 9.81 -4.90 5.45
C MET A 98 11.31 -5.05 5.15
N ALA A 99 12.18 -4.57 6.04
CA ALA A 99 13.62 -4.76 5.88
C ALA A 99 13.99 -6.26 5.86
N ALA A 100 13.39 -7.06 6.76
CA ALA A 100 13.60 -8.50 6.79
C ALA A 100 13.04 -9.21 5.53
N ALA A 101 11.91 -8.75 5.00
CA ALA A 101 11.37 -9.27 3.74
C ALA A 101 12.31 -8.97 2.56
N LEU A 102 12.84 -7.74 2.46
CA LEU A 102 13.80 -7.36 1.41
C LEU A 102 15.11 -8.16 1.51
N ASP A 103 15.64 -8.34 2.72
CA ASP A 103 16.83 -9.18 2.95
C ASP A 103 16.59 -10.63 2.52
N TRP A 104 15.40 -11.18 2.81
CA TRP A 104 15.03 -12.51 2.38
C TRP A 104 14.92 -12.62 0.84
N ILE A 105 14.30 -11.63 0.18
CA ILE A 105 14.22 -11.59 -1.29
C ILE A 105 15.63 -11.52 -1.89
N ARG A 106 16.52 -10.69 -1.33
CA ARG A 106 17.91 -10.57 -1.78
C ARG A 106 18.65 -11.91 -1.64
N ALA A 107 18.52 -12.59 -0.50
CA ALA A 107 19.14 -13.90 -0.30
C ALA A 107 18.58 -14.94 -1.27
N PHE A 108 17.25 -14.97 -1.47
CA PHE A 108 16.62 -15.85 -2.46
C PHE A 108 17.19 -15.61 -3.87
N ASN A 109 17.31 -14.35 -4.29
CA ASN A 109 17.84 -13.98 -5.60
C ASN A 109 19.32 -14.35 -5.78
N GLN A 110 20.12 -14.32 -4.71
CA GLN A 110 21.51 -14.78 -4.74
C GLN A 110 21.61 -16.29 -4.99
N ASP A 111 20.70 -17.06 -4.39
CA ASP A 111 20.61 -18.51 -4.59
C ASP A 111 19.96 -18.89 -5.94
N HIS A 112 19.24 -17.96 -6.58
CA HIS A 112 18.48 -18.17 -7.81
C HIS A 112 18.77 -17.07 -8.86
N PRO A 113 20.02 -16.91 -9.32
CA PRO A 113 20.41 -15.81 -10.20
C PRO A 113 19.70 -15.81 -11.56
N ASP A 114 19.31 -16.98 -12.06
CA ASP A 114 18.62 -17.15 -13.34
C ASP A 114 17.09 -17.03 -13.24
N ASP A 115 16.55 -16.95 -12.03
CA ASP A 115 15.10 -16.85 -11.77
C ASP A 115 14.79 -15.92 -10.58
N PRO A 116 15.22 -14.64 -10.65
CA PRO A 116 15.11 -13.72 -9.52
C PRO A 116 13.70 -13.19 -9.34
N ILE A 117 13.33 -12.93 -8.09
CA ILE A 117 12.19 -12.11 -7.71
C ILE A 117 12.48 -10.65 -8.07
N ARG A 118 11.50 -10.00 -8.73
CA ARG A 118 11.53 -8.57 -9.07
C ARG A 118 10.58 -7.76 -8.20
N ILE A 119 10.92 -6.51 -7.93
CA ILE A 119 10.06 -5.56 -7.20
C ILE A 119 9.61 -4.44 -8.14
N LEU A 120 8.36 -3.99 -7.99
CA LEU A 120 7.83 -2.84 -8.72
C LEU A 120 6.91 -2.00 -7.83
N GLY A 121 6.97 -0.68 -8.01
CA GLY A 121 5.99 0.26 -7.45
C GLY A 121 4.86 0.45 -8.45
N VAL A 122 3.61 0.38 -7.98
CA VAL A 122 2.43 0.47 -8.86
C VAL A 122 2.03 1.91 -9.20
N LYS A 123 2.51 2.91 -8.45
CA LYS A 123 2.22 4.31 -8.72
C LYS A 123 3.19 4.86 -9.78
N PRO A 124 2.76 5.80 -10.63
CA PRO A 124 3.67 6.58 -11.47
C PRO A 124 4.76 7.24 -10.63
N ALA A 125 5.95 7.46 -11.23
CA ALA A 125 7.02 8.20 -10.58
C ALA A 125 6.52 9.55 -10.05
N GLN A 126 6.95 9.91 -8.84
CA GLN A 126 6.50 11.10 -8.12
C GLN A 126 7.67 12.04 -7.85
N ALA A 127 7.35 13.29 -7.54
CA ALA A 127 8.35 14.28 -7.15
C ALA A 127 9.13 13.82 -5.93
N ARG A 128 10.41 14.17 -5.88
CA ARG A 128 11.34 13.91 -4.79
C ARG A 128 11.90 15.22 -4.24
N PRO A 129 12.45 15.24 -3.00
CA PRO A 129 13.11 16.43 -2.47
C PRO A 129 14.13 17.07 -3.43
N ALA A 130 14.87 16.25 -4.18
CA ALA A 130 15.83 16.70 -5.19
C ALA A 130 15.19 17.49 -6.36
N ASP A 131 13.92 17.25 -6.69
CA ASP A 131 13.21 18.04 -7.70
C ASP A 131 12.97 19.47 -7.22
N TYR A 132 12.66 19.66 -5.93
CA TYR A 132 12.52 20.98 -5.32
C TYR A 132 13.86 21.71 -5.31
N ASP A 133 14.93 21.02 -4.91
CA ASP A 133 16.28 21.60 -4.91
C ASP A 133 16.69 22.06 -6.31
N ALA A 134 16.42 21.24 -7.34
CA ALA A 134 16.71 21.59 -8.71
C ALA A 134 15.88 22.80 -9.21
N VAL A 135 14.62 22.90 -8.80
CA VAL A 135 13.74 24.05 -9.11
C VAL A 135 14.28 25.32 -8.44
N LEU A 136 14.56 25.28 -7.13
CA LEU A 136 15.11 26.39 -6.37
C LEU A 136 16.46 26.85 -6.93
N GLU A 137 17.35 25.91 -7.26
CA GLU A 137 18.67 26.17 -7.81
C GLU A 137 18.61 26.80 -9.21
N HIS A 138 17.67 26.38 -10.05
CA HIS A 138 17.45 27.02 -11.35
C HIS A 138 17.00 28.47 -11.17
N VAL A 139 16.01 28.73 -10.31
CA VAL A 139 15.49 30.09 -10.08
C VAL A 139 16.53 30.98 -9.42
N ARG A 140 17.35 30.46 -8.51
CA ARG A 140 18.48 31.18 -7.92
C ARG A 140 19.45 31.72 -8.98
N ARG A 141 19.68 30.97 -10.06
CA ARG A 141 20.57 31.38 -11.16
C ARG A 141 19.88 32.27 -12.19
N ALA A 142 18.67 31.93 -12.60
CA ALA A 142 17.97 32.60 -13.69
C ALA A 142 17.21 33.87 -13.27
N ALA A 143 16.64 33.87 -12.05
CA ALA A 143 15.81 34.95 -11.53
C ALA A 143 15.89 35.04 -10.00
N PRO A 144 17.06 35.43 -9.42
CA PRO A 144 17.28 35.44 -7.98
C PRO A 144 16.25 36.31 -7.20
N HIS A 145 15.70 37.35 -7.84
CA HIS A 145 14.67 38.22 -7.26
C HIS A 145 13.32 37.50 -7.01
N ARG A 146 13.06 36.34 -7.65
CA ARG A 146 11.87 35.51 -7.43
C ARG A 146 12.11 34.35 -6.46
N LEU A 147 13.36 34.12 -6.03
CA LEU A 147 13.71 32.95 -5.23
C LEU A 147 12.98 32.92 -3.87
N ALA A 148 12.90 34.05 -3.19
CA ALA A 148 12.23 34.13 -1.89
C ALA A 148 10.73 33.84 -2.00
N GLU A 149 10.08 34.37 -3.04
CA GLU A 149 8.67 34.10 -3.34
C GLU A 149 8.45 32.62 -3.63
N LEU A 150 9.26 32.03 -4.53
CA LEU A 150 9.18 30.60 -4.86
C LEU A 150 9.41 29.70 -3.63
N ALA A 151 10.43 29.99 -2.83
CA ALA A 151 10.74 29.24 -1.62
C ALA A 151 9.57 29.29 -0.61
N SER A 152 8.88 30.44 -0.50
CA SER A 152 7.69 30.55 0.36
C SER A 152 6.54 29.62 -0.06
N HIS A 153 6.50 29.20 -1.34
CA HIS A 153 5.57 28.19 -1.80
C HIS A 153 6.10 26.76 -1.64
N LEU A 154 7.38 26.53 -1.96
CA LEU A 154 7.93 25.18 -1.99
C LEU A 154 8.30 24.62 -0.61
N GLU A 155 8.83 25.42 0.30
CA GLU A 155 9.26 24.93 1.62
C GLU A 155 8.12 24.30 2.46
N PRO A 156 6.93 24.92 2.58
CA PRO A 156 5.85 24.33 3.38
C PRO A 156 5.39 22.95 2.86
N ILE A 157 5.37 22.78 1.53
CA ILE A 157 4.83 21.58 0.89
C ILE A 157 5.84 20.43 0.82
N ARG A 158 7.14 20.68 1.04
CA ARG A 158 8.18 19.64 1.10
C ARG A 158 7.94 18.64 2.24
N THR A 159 7.30 19.09 3.31
CA THR A 159 6.92 18.26 4.47
C THR A 159 6.05 17.05 4.08
N ALA A 160 5.36 17.10 2.93
CA ALA A 160 4.61 15.98 2.38
C ALA A 160 5.46 14.73 2.07
N HIS A 161 6.78 14.88 1.92
CA HIS A 161 7.69 13.75 1.74
C HIS A 161 8.01 13.00 3.04
N GLU A 162 7.72 13.62 4.19
CA GLU A 162 7.90 13.02 5.52
C GLU A 162 6.57 12.53 6.09
N ILE A 163 5.53 13.36 5.99
CA ILE A 163 4.18 13.09 6.48
C ILE A 163 3.18 13.56 5.42
N ASP A 164 2.36 12.65 4.90
CA ASP A 164 1.35 12.97 3.89
C ASP A 164 0.44 14.14 4.36
N GLU A 165 0.08 15.03 3.44
CA GLU A 165 -0.69 16.26 3.73
C GLU A 165 -1.98 15.99 4.54
N HIS A 166 -2.73 14.95 4.18
CA HIS A 166 -3.97 14.58 4.88
C HIS A 166 -3.71 14.15 6.34
N VAL A 167 -2.57 13.51 6.61
CA VAL A 167 -2.14 13.14 7.97
C VAL A 167 -1.73 14.40 8.74
N GLN A 168 -1.03 15.33 8.09
CA GLN A 168 -0.69 16.61 8.72
C GLN A 168 -1.95 17.40 9.10
N ARG A 169 -2.96 17.45 8.23
CA ARG A 169 -4.26 18.09 8.50
C ARG A 169 -4.95 17.46 9.70
N ALA A 170 -5.02 16.12 9.73
CA ALA A 170 -5.65 15.39 10.83
C ALA A 170 -4.94 15.59 12.19
N ARG A 171 -3.63 15.86 12.17
CA ARG A 171 -2.81 16.08 13.37
C ARG A 171 -2.64 17.55 13.76
N GLY A 172 -3.25 18.47 13.02
CA GLY A 172 -3.09 19.92 13.26
C GLY A 172 -1.68 20.45 12.97
N LEU A 173 -0.87 19.73 12.17
CA LEU A 173 0.48 20.13 11.75
C LEU A 173 0.48 20.95 10.45
N HIS A 174 -0.60 20.86 9.68
CA HIS A 174 -0.69 21.47 8.35
C HIS A 174 -0.72 23.01 8.42
N PRO A 175 0.00 23.73 7.54
CA PRO A 175 0.11 25.20 7.55
C PRO A 175 -1.17 25.95 7.10
N GLY A 176 -2.32 25.29 7.09
CA GLY A 176 -3.62 25.84 6.70
C GLY A 176 -3.88 25.90 5.18
N ARG A 177 -2.90 26.33 4.38
CA ARG A 177 -3.07 26.44 2.91
C ARG A 177 -2.84 25.11 2.19
N PRO A 178 -3.73 24.66 1.28
CA PRO A 178 -3.56 23.41 0.54
C PRO A 178 -2.25 23.34 -0.24
N PHE A 179 -1.55 22.20 -0.18
CA PHE A 179 -0.24 22.07 -0.84
C PHE A 179 -0.33 22.15 -2.36
N ALA A 180 -1.41 21.62 -2.95
CA ALA A 180 -1.66 21.73 -4.38
C ALA A 180 -1.78 23.19 -4.86
N GLU A 181 -2.27 24.11 -4.03
CA GLU A 181 -2.30 25.54 -4.38
C GLU A 181 -0.92 26.18 -4.35
N HIS A 182 -0.12 25.89 -3.31
CA HIS A 182 1.27 26.31 -3.27
C HIS A 182 2.06 25.80 -4.49
N ALA A 183 1.85 24.54 -4.88
CA ALA A 183 2.51 23.97 -6.05
C ALA A 183 2.08 24.67 -7.35
N ARG A 184 0.78 24.98 -7.52
CA ARG A 184 0.27 25.72 -8.70
C ARG A 184 0.86 27.14 -8.79
N ASP A 185 0.93 27.86 -7.69
CA ASP A 185 1.55 29.19 -7.65
C ASP A 185 3.04 29.13 -7.97
N ALA A 186 3.76 28.15 -7.41
CA ALA A 186 5.16 27.92 -7.74
C ALA A 186 5.36 27.62 -9.23
N LEU A 187 4.48 26.83 -9.85
CA LEU A 187 4.50 26.58 -11.29
C LEU A 187 4.25 27.86 -12.09
N ALA A 188 3.35 28.74 -11.65
CA ALA A 188 3.13 30.02 -12.29
C ALA A 188 4.40 30.89 -12.24
N ILE A 189 5.13 30.94 -11.12
CA ILE A 189 6.40 31.66 -11.02
C ILE A 189 7.41 31.11 -12.02
N VAL A 190 7.64 29.79 -12.01
CA VAL A 190 8.63 29.11 -12.88
C VAL A 190 8.26 29.24 -14.36
N GLY A 191 6.96 29.19 -14.70
CA GLY A 191 6.46 29.31 -16.08
C GLY A 191 6.73 30.65 -16.76
N HIS A 192 7.03 31.70 -16.00
CA HIS A 192 7.39 33.02 -16.54
C HIS A 192 8.90 33.24 -16.65
N LEU A 193 9.73 32.25 -16.30
CA LEU A 193 11.19 32.36 -16.36
C LEU A 193 11.74 31.91 -17.71
N PRO A 194 12.87 32.48 -18.16
CA PRO A 194 13.52 32.04 -19.39
C PRO A 194 14.15 30.64 -19.20
N GLY A 195 13.75 29.69 -20.03
CA GLY A 195 14.34 28.35 -20.12
C GLY A 195 13.43 27.24 -19.58
N ASP A 196 13.16 26.24 -20.43
CA ASP A 196 12.13 25.23 -20.14
C ASP A 196 12.64 24.00 -19.37
N ALA A 197 13.95 23.92 -19.13
CA ALA A 197 14.61 22.70 -18.63
C ALA A 197 14.12 22.25 -17.24
N VAL A 198 13.57 23.18 -16.44
CA VAL A 198 13.10 22.89 -15.07
C VAL A 198 11.58 22.68 -14.99
N LEU A 199 10.83 23.04 -16.03
CA LEU A 199 9.37 22.92 -16.06
C LEU A 199 8.86 21.49 -15.86
N PRO A 200 9.48 20.43 -16.43
CA PRO A 200 9.05 19.06 -16.17
C PRO A 200 9.12 18.68 -14.69
N ARG A 201 10.17 19.12 -13.97
CA ARG A 201 10.31 18.88 -12.52
C ARG A 201 9.26 19.64 -11.72
N MET A 202 9.00 20.90 -12.08
CA MET A 202 7.96 21.69 -11.43
C MET A 202 6.57 21.09 -11.67
N ARG A 203 6.27 20.58 -12.88
CA ARG A 203 5.02 19.87 -13.17
C ARG A 203 4.90 18.58 -12.36
N LEU A 204 5.99 17.84 -12.18
CA LEU A 204 6.01 16.66 -11.32
C LEU A 204 5.67 16.99 -9.87
N ILE A 205 6.15 18.12 -9.34
CA ILE A 205 5.78 18.62 -8.00
C ILE A 205 4.28 18.94 -7.93
N VAL A 206 3.72 19.60 -8.95
CA VAL A 206 2.27 19.87 -9.02
C VAL A 206 1.48 18.58 -9.04
N ASP A 207 1.81 17.64 -9.93
CA ASP A 207 1.16 16.34 -10.05
C ASP A 207 1.20 15.57 -8.72
N PHE A 208 2.33 15.59 -7.99
CA PHE A 208 2.47 14.93 -6.70
C PHE A 208 1.44 15.43 -5.68
N HIS A 209 1.28 16.75 -5.56
CA HIS A 209 0.34 17.36 -4.59
C HIS A 209 -1.11 17.24 -5.04
N GLU A 210 -1.41 17.46 -6.32
CA GLU A 210 -2.77 17.36 -6.87
C GLU A 210 -3.31 15.93 -6.82
N ARG A 211 -2.45 14.92 -6.98
CA ARG A 211 -2.84 13.51 -6.94
C ARG A 211 -2.79 12.88 -5.56
N SER A 212 -2.41 13.65 -4.53
CA SER A 212 -2.42 13.19 -3.14
C SER A 212 -3.84 12.98 -2.63
N VAL A 213 -3.98 12.28 -1.50
CA VAL A 213 -5.28 12.13 -0.81
C VAL A 213 -5.91 13.48 -0.50
N ALA A 214 -5.11 14.47 -0.07
CA ALA A 214 -5.60 15.80 0.25
C ALA A 214 -5.91 16.65 -1.00
N GLY A 215 -5.17 16.45 -2.09
CA GLY A 215 -5.38 17.14 -3.36
C GLY A 215 -6.62 16.68 -4.12
N ARG A 216 -6.89 15.37 -4.12
CA ARG A 216 -8.10 14.78 -4.70
C ARG A 216 -9.29 14.78 -3.76
N ASP A 217 -9.02 14.96 -2.46
CA ASP A 217 -9.93 14.54 -1.40
C ASP A 217 -10.36 13.09 -1.68
N ASP A 218 -9.44 12.12 -1.79
CA ASP A 218 -9.76 10.71 -2.14
C ASP A 218 -8.72 9.68 -1.69
N TYR A 219 -9.20 8.54 -1.20
CA TYR A 219 -8.39 7.41 -0.74
C TYR A 219 -8.29 6.27 -1.77
N ALA A 220 -9.17 6.22 -2.78
CA ALA A 220 -9.21 5.10 -3.73
C ALA A 220 -7.97 5.04 -4.63
N GLY A 221 -7.33 6.19 -4.88
CA GLY A 221 -6.15 6.29 -5.73
C GLY A 221 -6.49 6.15 -7.22
N ASP A 222 -5.51 5.77 -8.03
CA ASP A 222 -5.70 5.57 -9.48
C ASP A 222 -5.72 4.08 -9.82
N ALA A 223 -6.86 3.45 -9.53
CA ALA A 223 -7.00 1.99 -9.60
C ALA A 223 -6.64 1.42 -10.97
N GLN A 224 -7.01 2.13 -12.05
CA GLN A 224 -6.73 1.73 -13.42
C GLN A 224 -5.23 1.75 -13.71
N THR A 225 -4.56 2.89 -13.43
CA THR A 225 -3.13 3.05 -13.68
C THR A 225 -2.29 2.04 -12.90
N TRP A 226 -2.66 1.74 -11.65
CA TRP A 226 -1.89 0.81 -10.81
C TRP A 226 -2.08 -0.64 -11.29
N ALA A 227 -3.30 -1.02 -11.68
CA ALA A 227 -3.58 -2.34 -12.25
C ALA A 227 -2.89 -2.52 -13.61
N GLU A 228 -2.85 -1.49 -14.45
CA GLU A 228 -2.12 -1.49 -15.73
C GLU A 228 -0.62 -1.72 -15.50
N THR A 229 -0.02 -1.08 -14.49
CA THR A 229 1.40 -1.29 -14.16
C THR A 229 1.71 -2.74 -13.79
N ILE A 230 0.86 -3.38 -12.97
CA ILE A 230 0.97 -4.81 -12.64
C ILE A 230 0.81 -5.67 -13.89
N THR A 231 -0.18 -5.34 -14.71
CA THR A 231 -0.52 -6.12 -15.90
C THR A 231 0.55 -6.00 -17.00
N ASP A 232 1.15 -4.82 -17.18
CA ASP A 232 2.27 -4.61 -18.09
C ASP A 232 3.51 -5.37 -17.65
N HIS A 233 3.78 -5.44 -16.35
CA HIS A 233 4.85 -6.28 -15.84
C HIS A 233 4.58 -7.75 -16.14
N GLN A 234 3.40 -8.26 -15.75
CA GLN A 234 2.99 -9.64 -15.97
C GLN A 234 3.07 -10.03 -17.46
N ARG A 235 2.59 -9.18 -18.38
CA ARG A 235 2.67 -9.44 -19.82
C ARG A 235 4.10 -9.54 -20.34
N ARG A 236 5.01 -8.68 -19.87
CA ARG A 236 6.39 -8.62 -20.35
C ARG A 236 7.26 -9.74 -19.81
N THR A 237 7.01 -10.19 -18.58
CA THR A 237 7.87 -11.16 -17.90
C THR A 237 7.23 -12.54 -17.78
N SER A 238 5.91 -12.64 -17.98
CA SER A 238 5.11 -13.82 -17.64
C SER A 238 5.20 -14.24 -16.16
N HIS A 239 5.77 -13.40 -15.28
CA HIS A 239 5.88 -13.69 -13.86
C HIS A 239 4.49 -13.69 -13.22
N ARG A 240 4.25 -14.63 -12.31
CA ARG A 240 3.14 -14.53 -11.37
C ARG A 240 3.46 -13.43 -10.35
N VAL A 241 2.50 -12.56 -10.09
CA VAL A 241 2.71 -11.32 -9.32
C VAL A 241 1.96 -11.37 -8.00
N ALA A 242 2.66 -11.15 -6.89
CA ALA A 242 2.04 -10.83 -5.61
C ALA A 242 1.91 -9.31 -5.50
N TYR A 243 0.73 -8.82 -5.16
CA TYR A 243 0.45 -7.39 -4.99
C TYR A 243 0.15 -7.09 -3.53
N TRP A 244 1.01 -6.33 -2.87
CA TRP A 244 0.85 -5.93 -1.47
C TRP A 244 0.26 -4.52 -1.37
N ASP A 245 -0.92 -4.45 -0.77
CA ASP A 245 -1.61 -3.19 -0.49
C ASP A 245 -2.57 -3.37 0.72
N GLY A 246 -3.48 -2.44 0.92
CA GLY A 246 -4.58 -2.56 1.86
C GLY A 246 -5.78 -3.26 1.21
N ILE A 247 -6.62 -3.88 2.03
CA ILE A 247 -7.84 -4.58 1.57
C ILE A 247 -8.76 -3.69 0.71
N ALA A 248 -8.73 -2.37 0.90
CA ALA A 248 -9.47 -1.40 0.08
C ALA A 248 -9.01 -1.37 -1.38
N HIS A 249 -7.73 -1.64 -1.64
CA HIS A 249 -7.19 -1.64 -2.99
C HIS A 249 -7.18 -3.04 -3.59
N THR A 250 -6.98 -4.10 -2.78
CA THR A 250 -6.93 -5.48 -3.27
C THR A 250 -8.30 -6.12 -3.47
N SER A 251 -9.38 -5.58 -2.88
CA SER A 251 -10.75 -6.08 -3.11
C SER A 251 -11.05 -6.27 -4.61
N ALA A 252 -11.60 -7.41 -4.98
CA ALA A 252 -12.00 -7.77 -6.34
C ALA A 252 -13.31 -7.09 -6.78
N SER A 253 -13.99 -6.40 -5.87
CA SER A 253 -15.17 -5.57 -6.15
C SER A 253 -14.99 -4.14 -5.64
N PRO A 254 -15.78 -3.17 -6.13
CA PRO A 254 -15.86 -1.84 -5.53
C PRO A 254 -16.19 -1.90 -4.03
N THR A 255 -15.63 -0.95 -3.28
CA THR A 255 -15.81 -0.86 -1.82
C THR A 255 -16.18 0.56 -1.40
N THR A 256 -17.01 0.71 -0.38
CA THR A 256 -17.33 2.01 0.21
C THR A 256 -16.56 2.18 1.51
N LEU A 257 -15.77 3.24 1.63
CA LEU A 257 -15.08 3.57 2.87
C LEU A 257 -16.06 4.17 3.88
N GLY A 258 -16.14 3.60 5.08
CA GLY A 258 -17.04 4.05 6.15
C GLY A 258 -16.74 5.47 6.66
N LEU A 259 -15.52 5.97 6.46
CA LEU A 259 -15.13 7.36 6.72
C LEU A 259 -15.66 8.35 5.67
N ALA A 260 -16.10 7.86 4.50
CA ALA A 260 -16.61 8.69 3.40
C ALA A 260 -17.79 8.02 2.67
N PRO A 261 -18.87 7.61 3.37
CA PRO A 261 -19.96 6.82 2.80
C PRO A 261 -20.71 7.55 1.69
N GLN A 262 -20.73 8.89 1.74
CA GLN A 262 -21.35 9.77 0.74
C GLN A 262 -20.76 9.61 -0.66
N ARG A 263 -19.55 9.06 -0.79
CA ARG A 263 -18.92 8.80 -2.10
C ARG A 263 -19.42 7.53 -2.76
N GLY A 264 -20.09 6.67 -2.00
CA GLY A 264 -20.50 5.36 -2.47
C GLY A 264 -19.31 4.47 -2.85
N PRO A 265 -19.58 3.34 -3.54
CA PRO A 265 -18.57 2.36 -3.87
C PRO A 265 -17.51 2.93 -4.82
N GLN A 266 -16.25 2.82 -4.43
CA GLN A 266 -15.11 3.26 -5.24
C GLN A 266 -14.49 2.07 -6.00
N PRO A 267 -13.98 2.28 -7.22
CA PRO A 267 -13.22 1.26 -7.94
C PRO A 267 -11.94 0.91 -7.19
N THR A 268 -11.53 -0.35 -7.28
CA THR A 268 -10.34 -0.90 -6.63
C THR A 268 -9.37 -1.46 -7.66
N VAL A 269 -8.08 -1.50 -7.34
CA VAL A 269 -7.06 -2.14 -8.19
C VAL A 269 -7.43 -3.59 -8.42
N GLY A 270 -7.82 -4.30 -7.36
CA GLY A 270 -8.27 -5.67 -7.44
C GLY A 270 -9.49 -5.87 -8.33
N GLY A 271 -10.43 -4.93 -8.36
CA GLY A 271 -11.59 -4.98 -9.26
C GLY A 271 -11.20 -4.80 -10.73
N VAL A 272 -10.22 -3.95 -11.02
CA VAL A 272 -9.66 -3.84 -12.38
C VAL A 272 -8.93 -5.14 -12.76
N LEU A 273 -8.10 -5.67 -11.87
CA LEU A 273 -7.38 -6.93 -12.08
C LEU A 273 -8.35 -8.11 -12.26
N ARG A 274 -9.42 -8.22 -11.46
CA ARG A 274 -10.47 -9.25 -11.59
C ARG A 274 -11.17 -9.16 -12.95
N ARG A 275 -11.47 -7.96 -13.45
CA ARG A 275 -12.03 -7.80 -14.81
C ARG A 275 -11.07 -8.24 -15.91
N HIS A 276 -9.76 -8.07 -15.70
CA HIS A 276 -8.75 -8.46 -16.69
C HIS A 276 -8.43 -9.96 -16.66
N TYR A 277 -8.19 -10.53 -15.48
CA TYR A 277 -7.71 -11.89 -15.30
C TYR A 277 -8.81 -12.92 -14.97
N GLY A 278 -10.05 -12.47 -14.69
CA GLY A 278 -11.09 -13.36 -14.16
C GLY A 278 -10.63 -14.04 -12.87
N GLU A 279 -10.86 -15.35 -12.76
CA GLU A 279 -10.37 -16.17 -11.64
C GLU A 279 -8.83 -16.19 -11.51
N GLY A 280 -8.11 -15.71 -12.53
CA GLY A 280 -6.66 -15.52 -12.48
C GLY A 280 -6.19 -14.38 -11.57
N TYR A 281 -7.10 -13.53 -11.06
CA TYR A 281 -6.80 -12.63 -9.96
C TYR A 281 -7.39 -13.16 -8.66
N VAL A 282 -6.56 -13.48 -7.68
CA VAL A 282 -7.01 -13.93 -6.35
C VAL A 282 -6.80 -12.82 -5.31
N SER A 283 -7.85 -12.47 -4.57
CA SER A 283 -7.88 -11.43 -3.54
C SER A 283 -7.92 -12.06 -2.16
N VAL A 284 -6.93 -11.72 -1.33
CA VAL A 284 -6.80 -12.16 0.06
C VAL A 284 -6.99 -10.95 0.97
N ALA A 285 -7.93 -11.05 1.92
CA ALA A 285 -8.07 -10.07 3.00
C ALA A 285 -7.47 -10.60 4.30
N ILE A 286 -6.51 -9.85 4.85
CA ILE A 286 -5.84 -10.13 6.11
C ILE A 286 -6.31 -9.09 7.13
N GLY A 287 -7.28 -9.49 7.95
CA GLY A 287 -7.92 -8.67 8.96
C GLY A 287 -7.54 -9.03 10.38
N PHE A 288 -8.05 -8.27 11.34
CA PHE A 288 -7.87 -8.54 12.77
C PHE A 288 -9.02 -8.00 13.61
N HIS A 289 -9.18 -8.52 14.82
CA HIS A 289 -10.24 -8.12 15.73
C HIS A 289 -9.90 -6.84 16.52
N HIS A 290 -8.84 -6.88 17.34
CA HIS A 290 -8.45 -5.81 18.27
C HIS A 290 -6.94 -5.85 18.53
N GLY A 291 -6.39 -4.84 19.20
CA GLY A 291 -4.97 -4.84 19.57
C GLY A 291 -4.37 -3.45 19.74
N ASP A 292 -3.08 -3.40 20.01
CA ASP A 292 -2.34 -2.13 20.04
C ASP A 292 -1.54 -1.97 18.75
N LEU A 293 -1.78 -0.87 18.04
CA LEU A 293 -1.06 -0.55 16.80
C LEU A 293 0.13 0.38 17.04
N GLY A 294 0.44 0.70 18.31
CA GLY A 294 1.50 1.62 18.73
C GLY A 294 1.17 3.10 18.47
N VAL A 295 0.29 3.37 17.53
CA VAL A 295 -0.31 4.70 17.30
C VAL A 295 -1.58 4.89 18.11
N ALA A 296 -2.28 3.80 18.44
CA ALA A 296 -3.50 3.78 19.24
C ALA A 296 -3.91 2.32 19.52
N THR A 297 -4.64 2.13 20.61
CA THR A 297 -5.33 0.88 20.92
C THR A 297 -6.64 0.79 20.15
N VAL A 298 -6.81 -0.29 19.40
CA VAL A 298 -8.00 -0.63 18.64
C VAL A 298 -8.90 -1.51 19.52
N PRO A 299 -10.16 -1.11 19.77
CA PRO A 299 -11.09 -1.88 20.57
C PRO A 299 -11.59 -3.11 19.81
N GLU A 300 -12.41 -3.92 20.50
CA GLU A 300 -13.18 -4.97 19.83
C GLU A 300 -14.08 -4.38 18.72
N PRO A 301 -14.25 -5.08 17.59
CA PRO A 301 -15.04 -4.62 16.47
C PRO A 301 -16.53 -4.63 16.80
N ALA A 302 -17.29 -3.77 16.12
CA ALA A 302 -18.73 -3.70 16.33
C ALA A 302 -19.40 -5.05 15.98
N PRO A 303 -20.51 -5.43 16.67
CA PRO A 303 -21.13 -6.75 16.52
C PRO A 303 -21.61 -7.08 15.10
N ASP A 304 -21.90 -6.07 14.28
CA ASP A 304 -22.35 -6.23 12.88
C ASP A 304 -21.18 -6.38 11.88
N TRP A 305 -19.93 -6.33 12.34
CA TRP A 305 -18.76 -6.45 11.48
C TRP A 305 -18.36 -7.91 11.25
N LEU A 306 -17.75 -8.17 10.11
CA LEU A 306 -17.13 -9.45 9.77
C LEU A 306 -16.12 -9.87 10.84
N ASP A 307 -15.30 -8.93 11.32
CA ASP A 307 -14.25 -9.17 12.29
C ASP A 307 -14.80 -9.70 13.63
N SER A 308 -15.97 -9.20 14.06
CA SER A 308 -16.65 -9.70 15.27
C SER A 308 -17.11 -11.15 15.09
N ARG A 309 -17.71 -11.46 13.92
CA ARG A 309 -18.18 -12.81 13.57
C ARG A 309 -17.03 -13.82 13.47
N LEU A 310 -15.90 -13.44 12.88
CA LEU A 310 -14.70 -14.28 12.79
C LEU A 310 -13.99 -14.42 14.14
N GLY A 311 -14.07 -13.39 14.99
CA GLY A 311 -13.51 -13.38 16.34
C GLY A 311 -14.24 -14.27 17.34
N ALA A 312 -15.50 -14.66 17.08
CA ALA A 312 -16.34 -15.41 18.03
C ALA A 312 -15.80 -16.81 18.38
N ALA A 313 -14.94 -17.39 17.55
CA ALA A 313 -14.47 -18.77 17.71
C ALA A 313 -13.24 -18.94 18.63
N ASP A 314 -12.82 -17.88 19.35
CA ASP A 314 -11.71 -17.86 20.34
C ASP A 314 -10.46 -18.66 19.90
N ARG A 315 -10.02 -18.45 18.66
CA ARG A 315 -8.72 -18.96 18.16
C ARG A 315 -7.83 -17.78 17.81
N PRO A 316 -6.50 -17.92 17.94
CA PRO A 316 -5.55 -16.84 17.64
C PRO A 316 -5.60 -16.41 16.17
N VAL A 317 -5.90 -17.34 15.26
CA VAL A 317 -6.05 -17.06 13.83
C VAL A 317 -7.05 -18.01 13.20
N HIS A 318 -7.77 -17.50 12.20
CA HIS A 318 -8.68 -18.25 11.34
C HIS A 318 -8.45 -17.89 9.89
N TRP A 319 -8.68 -18.82 8.97
CA TRP A 319 -8.74 -18.52 7.56
C TRP A 319 -9.89 -19.27 6.88
N LEU A 320 -10.39 -18.71 5.78
CA LEU A 320 -11.52 -19.25 5.01
C LEU A 320 -11.22 -19.12 3.51
N ASP A 321 -11.49 -20.17 2.74
CA ASP A 321 -11.58 -20.10 1.28
C ASP A 321 -13.03 -19.87 0.87
N LEU A 322 -13.36 -18.64 0.46
CA LEU A 322 -14.69 -18.23 0.01
C LEU A 322 -15.03 -18.70 -1.41
N ARG A 323 -14.12 -19.39 -2.09
CA ARG A 323 -14.42 -20.12 -3.34
C ARG A 323 -14.98 -21.51 -3.06
N ALA A 324 -14.73 -22.05 -1.86
CA ALA A 324 -15.26 -23.34 -1.45
C ALA A 324 -16.78 -23.27 -1.19
N GLY A 325 -17.50 -24.35 -1.53
CA GLY A 325 -18.96 -24.32 -1.58
C GLY A 325 -19.66 -24.01 -0.24
N GLU A 326 -19.22 -24.57 0.88
CA GLU A 326 -19.85 -24.29 2.19
C GLU A 326 -19.48 -22.90 2.73
N PRO A 327 -18.19 -22.50 2.79
CA PRO A 327 -17.83 -21.15 3.21
C PRO A 327 -18.49 -20.06 2.34
N ARG A 328 -18.49 -20.22 1.01
CA ARG A 328 -19.13 -19.26 0.10
C ARG A 328 -20.60 -19.04 0.47
N ARG A 329 -21.37 -20.12 0.66
CA ARG A 329 -22.80 -20.04 1.01
C ARG A 329 -23.03 -19.42 2.40
N ARG A 330 -22.18 -19.76 3.37
CA ARG A 330 -22.30 -19.28 4.76
C ARG A 330 -21.98 -17.80 4.91
N TRP A 331 -21.09 -17.29 4.07
CA TRP A 331 -20.54 -15.94 4.15
C TRP A 331 -20.98 -15.05 2.99
N ASP A 332 -22.00 -15.46 2.23
CA ASP A 332 -22.56 -14.66 1.14
C ASP A 332 -23.30 -13.42 1.67
N GLY A 333 -23.29 -12.37 0.84
CA GLY A 333 -23.96 -11.10 1.12
C GLY A 333 -23.04 -9.99 1.64
N PRO A 334 -23.63 -8.83 1.99
CA PRO A 334 -22.90 -7.64 2.34
C PRO A 334 -22.18 -7.79 3.68
N ALA A 335 -21.04 -7.13 3.81
CA ALA A 335 -20.24 -7.14 5.03
C ALA A 335 -19.60 -5.79 5.31
N LYS A 336 -19.26 -5.56 6.58
CA LYS A 336 -18.34 -4.52 7.02
C LYS A 336 -17.05 -5.19 7.48
N VAL A 337 -15.93 -4.77 6.93
CA VAL A 337 -14.60 -5.30 7.28
C VAL A 337 -13.77 -4.16 7.83
N ARG A 338 -13.14 -4.35 8.99
CA ARG A 338 -12.27 -3.35 9.61
C ARG A 338 -11.22 -2.87 8.62
N VAL A 339 -11.05 -1.56 8.52
CA VAL A 339 -9.94 -0.94 7.79
C VAL A 339 -9.42 0.23 8.61
N ILE A 340 -8.12 0.27 8.84
CA ILE A 340 -7.45 1.37 9.52
C ILE A 340 -6.38 1.89 8.58
N SER A 341 -6.65 3.06 8.01
CA SER A 341 -5.79 3.74 7.04
C SER A 341 -4.67 4.53 7.75
N GLY A 342 -4.18 5.63 7.18
CA GLY A 342 -3.06 6.41 7.70
C GLY A 342 -3.31 7.17 9.01
N VAL A 343 -4.59 7.37 9.37
CA VAL A 343 -5.01 8.05 10.61
C VAL A 343 -6.08 7.20 11.26
N TYR A 344 -5.99 7.04 12.59
CA TYR A 344 -6.97 6.31 13.38
C TYR A 344 -7.35 7.13 14.61
N ASP A 345 -8.65 7.20 14.88
CA ASP A 345 -9.22 7.82 16.07
C ASP A 345 -10.19 6.82 16.72
N PRO A 346 -9.87 6.26 17.90
CA PRO A 346 -10.72 5.29 18.58
C PRO A 346 -12.15 5.80 18.84
N SER A 347 -12.36 7.12 18.96
CA SER A 347 -13.69 7.70 19.17
C SER A 347 -14.59 7.59 17.93
N ARG A 348 -14.00 7.31 16.76
CA ARG A 348 -14.69 7.14 15.47
C ARG A 348 -14.59 5.72 14.92
N ASP A 349 -14.21 4.73 15.74
CA ASP A 349 -13.97 3.34 15.31
C ASP A 349 -15.12 2.76 14.47
N ALA A 350 -16.36 3.12 14.78
CA ALA A 350 -17.55 2.69 14.04
C ALA A 350 -17.52 3.04 12.53
N ALA A 351 -16.73 4.04 12.11
CA ALA A 351 -16.55 4.44 10.72
C ALA A 351 -15.31 3.79 10.04
N GLU A 352 -14.44 3.12 10.80
CA GLU A 352 -13.17 2.52 10.34
C GLU A 352 -13.39 1.13 9.72
N HIS A 353 -14.27 1.08 8.71
CA HIS A 353 -14.61 -0.12 7.97
C HIS A 353 -14.71 0.12 6.46
N LEU A 354 -14.56 -0.95 5.68
CA LEU A 354 -15.04 -1.04 4.31
C LEU A 354 -16.40 -1.71 4.31
N ALA A 355 -17.38 -1.07 3.70
CA ALA A 355 -18.63 -1.71 3.33
C ALA A 355 -18.49 -2.33 1.94
N ILE A 356 -18.81 -3.60 1.82
CA ILE A 356 -18.78 -4.38 0.58
C ILE A 356 -20.16 -4.98 0.32
N ALA A 357 -20.54 -5.05 -0.95
CA ALA A 357 -21.87 -5.53 -1.35
C ALA A 357 -21.98 -7.07 -1.27
N SER A 358 -20.91 -7.78 -1.57
CA SER A 358 -20.81 -9.23 -1.41
C SER A 358 -19.39 -9.60 -1.00
N LEU A 359 -19.26 -10.25 0.15
CA LEU A 359 -17.99 -10.73 0.68
C LEU A 359 -17.27 -11.72 -0.26
N PRO A 360 -17.91 -12.78 -0.80
CA PRO A 360 -17.26 -13.70 -1.74
C PRO A 360 -16.98 -13.12 -3.14
N GLU A 361 -17.52 -11.94 -3.47
CA GLU A 361 -17.15 -11.20 -4.69
C GLU A 361 -15.99 -10.22 -4.47
N ALA A 362 -15.81 -9.74 -3.23
CA ALA A 362 -14.72 -8.85 -2.87
C ALA A 362 -13.42 -9.61 -2.58
N PHE A 363 -13.51 -10.78 -1.94
CA PHE A 363 -12.37 -11.55 -1.48
C PHE A 363 -12.59 -13.04 -1.74
N ASP A 364 -11.56 -13.73 -2.21
CA ASP A 364 -11.58 -15.18 -2.38
C ASP A 364 -11.12 -15.89 -1.11
N VAL A 365 -10.26 -15.25 -0.34
CA VAL A 365 -9.65 -15.82 0.86
C VAL A 365 -9.66 -14.78 1.97
N LEU A 366 -10.06 -15.22 3.16
CA LEU A 366 -9.98 -14.42 4.38
C LEU A 366 -8.96 -15.03 5.32
N VAL A 367 -8.14 -14.18 5.94
CA VAL A 367 -7.33 -14.50 7.12
C VAL A 367 -7.68 -13.48 8.19
N HIS A 368 -7.98 -13.96 9.39
CA HIS A 368 -8.40 -13.09 10.48
C HIS A 368 -7.65 -13.44 11.77
N LEU A 369 -6.97 -12.44 12.30
CA LEU A 369 -6.14 -12.51 13.50
C LEU A 369 -6.94 -12.04 14.72
N ARG A 370 -6.83 -12.75 15.84
CA ARG A 370 -7.56 -12.36 17.05
C ARG A 370 -6.98 -11.10 17.68
N GLN A 371 -5.67 -10.98 17.74
CA GLN A 371 -5.00 -9.85 18.38
C GLN A 371 -3.79 -9.45 17.56
N VAL A 372 -3.51 -8.15 17.52
CA VAL A 372 -2.32 -7.58 16.86
C VAL A 372 -1.52 -6.69 17.80
N SER A 373 -0.25 -6.53 17.44
CA SER A 373 0.75 -5.68 18.08
C SER A 373 1.42 -4.75 17.04
N PRO A 374 2.13 -3.70 17.46
CA PRO A 374 2.69 -2.74 16.52
C PRO A 374 3.84 -3.30 15.69
N VAL A 375 3.89 -2.92 14.42
CA VAL A 375 5.11 -3.02 13.60
C VAL A 375 6.27 -2.28 14.25
N ARG A 376 7.50 -2.73 13.99
CA ARG A 376 8.70 -2.10 14.53
C ARG A 376 9.24 -1.09 13.51
N ARG A 377 9.08 0.20 13.79
CA ARG A 377 9.58 1.27 12.93
C ARG A 377 11.10 1.25 12.87
N LEU A 378 11.65 1.49 11.68
CA LEU A 378 13.07 1.81 11.56
C LEU A 378 13.34 3.18 12.21
N PRO A 379 14.55 3.41 12.75
CA PRO A 379 14.96 4.73 13.21
C PRO A 379 14.79 5.77 12.10
N ALA A 380 14.43 6.99 12.50
CA ALA A 380 14.30 8.12 11.59
C ALA A 380 15.65 8.60 11.06
#